data_AF-A0A6N1DTG7-F1
#
_entry.id   AF-A0A6N1DTG7-F1
#
_cell.length_a   1.000
_cell.length_b   1.000
_cell.length_c   1.000
_cell.angle_alpha   90.00
_cell.angle_beta   90.00
_cell.angle_gamma   90.00
#
_symmetry.space_group_name_H-M   'P 1'
#
loop_
_entity.id
_entity.type
_entity.pdbx_description
1 polymer ?
#
loop_
_entity_poly.entity_id
_entity_poly.type
_entity_poly.pdbx_seq_one_letter_code
_entity_poly.pdbx_strand_id
1 'polypeptide(L)'
;MKNTIDIHGFTHEDALPKIQLKIYELLENKHTEIRIITGIGTGVLQNTVENYITNHNKNSDVKLGYSTQNKGGTYIITKIYDDDYDLYYEDEFEETPSQEEIDDIFNKFPKL
;
A
#
# COMPACT_ATOMS: atom_id res chain seq x y z
N MET A 1 20.66 0.25 -10.82
CA MET A 1 19.28 0.66 -11.18
C MET A 1 18.76 1.62 -10.12
N LYS A 2 17.87 2.54 -10.47
CA LYS A 2 17.27 3.45 -9.47
C LYS A 2 16.29 2.63 -8.60
N ASN A 3 16.38 2.79 -7.28
CA ASN A 3 15.45 2.17 -6.31
C ASN A 3 14.09 2.90 -6.25
N THR A 4 13.96 4.01 -6.98
CA THR A 4 12.73 4.78 -7.09
C THR A 4 12.03 4.47 -8.41
N ILE A 5 10.73 4.26 -8.33
CA ILE A 5 9.84 4.21 -9.49
C ILE A 5 8.73 5.24 -9.34
N ASP A 6 8.42 5.90 -10.44
CA ASP A 6 7.33 6.84 -10.52
C ASP A 6 6.19 6.24 -11.35
N ILE A 7 5.05 6.05 -10.70
CA ILE A 7 3.84 5.51 -11.29
C ILE A 7 2.69 6.53 -11.26
N HIS A 8 2.95 7.81 -10.97
CA HIS A 8 1.90 8.82 -11.05
C HIS A 8 1.32 8.88 -12.48
N GLY A 9 -0.01 8.99 -12.58
CA GLY A 9 -0.71 9.09 -13.86
C GLY A 9 -0.80 7.78 -14.66
N PHE A 10 -0.27 6.66 -14.15
CA PHE A 10 -0.54 5.35 -14.74
C PHE A 10 -1.93 4.85 -14.37
N THR A 11 -2.48 3.98 -15.21
CA THR A 11 -3.63 3.16 -14.83
C THR A 11 -3.20 2.09 -13.84
N HIS A 12 -4.17 1.47 -13.17
CA HIS A 12 -3.93 0.35 -12.28
C HIS A 12 -3.21 -0.81 -13.00
N GLU A 13 -3.66 -1.13 -14.21
CA GLU A 13 -3.17 -2.23 -15.03
C GLU A 13 -1.71 -2.03 -15.43
N ASP A 14 -1.33 -0.78 -15.75
CA ASP A 14 0.05 -0.45 -16.13
C ASP A 14 0.99 -0.32 -14.92
N ALA A 15 0.45 0.09 -13.77
CA ALA A 15 1.20 0.27 -12.54
C ALA A 15 1.55 -1.06 -11.85
N LEU A 16 0.63 -2.03 -11.85
CA LEU A 16 0.79 -3.27 -11.08
C LEU A 16 2.06 -4.08 -11.46
N PRO A 17 2.38 -4.33 -12.74
CA PRO A 17 3.61 -5.05 -13.12
C PRO A 17 4.89 -4.31 -12.69
N LYS A 18 4.83 -2.97 -12.66
CA LYS A 18 5.95 -2.11 -12.25
C LYS A 18 6.19 -2.21 -10.74
N ILE A 19 5.12 -2.19 -9.96
CA ILE A 19 5.15 -2.40 -8.50
C ILE A 19 5.75 -3.77 -8.18
N GLN A 20 5.21 -4.82 -8.83
CA GLN A 20 5.70 -6.20 -8.69
C GLN A 20 7.19 -6.32 -8.96
N LEU A 21 7.66 -5.74 -10.07
CA LEU A 21 9.08 -5.79 -10.43
C LEU A 21 9.95 -5.10 -9.37
N LYS A 22 9.57 -3.92 -8.85
CA LYS A 22 10.37 -3.24 -7.82
C LYS A 22 10.38 -4.00 -6.50
N ILE A 23 9.25 -4.55 -6.09
CA ILE A 23 9.19 -5.36 -4.87
C ILE A 23 10.01 -6.64 -5.03
N TYR A 24 9.97 -7.29 -6.19
CA TYR A 24 10.85 -8.42 -6.49
C TYR A 24 12.33 -8.04 -6.34
N GLU A 25 12.75 -6.89 -6.86
CA GLU A 25 14.14 -6.43 -6.69
C GLU A 25 14.52 -6.15 -5.22
N LEU A 26 13.58 -5.65 -4.41
CA LEU A 26 13.76 -5.50 -2.97
C LEU A 26 13.93 -6.88 -2.29
N LEU A 27 13.09 -7.85 -2.64
CA LEU A 27 13.13 -9.22 -2.10
C LEU A 27 14.45 -9.93 -2.45
N GLU A 28 14.95 -9.73 -3.67
CA GLU A 28 16.24 -10.24 -4.16
C GLU A 28 17.46 -9.49 -3.60
N ASN A 29 17.29 -8.63 -2.59
CA ASN A 29 18.36 -7.83 -1.99
C ASN A 29 19.11 -6.92 -2.97
N LYS A 30 18.52 -6.55 -4.12
CA LYS A 30 19.14 -5.59 -5.03
C LYS A 30 19.14 -4.18 -4.45
N HIS A 31 18.21 -3.93 -3.53
CA HIS A 31 18.05 -2.69 -2.79
C HIS A 31 17.66 -3.01 -1.34
N THR A 32 18.07 -2.18 -0.38
CA THR A 32 17.64 -2.26 1.03
C THR A 32 16.27 -1.61 1.25
N GLU A 33 15.95 -0.62 0.41
CA GLU A 33 14.68 0.09 0.36
C GLU A 33 14.32 0.43 -1.10
N ILE A 34 13.03 0.52 -1.39
CA ILE A 34 12.53 1.05 -2.65
C ILE A 34 11.54 2.20 -2.39
N ARG A 35 11.41 3.08 -3.38
CA ARG A 35 10.48 4.20 -3.34
C ARG A 35 9.48 4.09 -4.49
N ILE A 36 8.19 4.17 -4.19
CA ILE A 36 7.12 4.17 -5.20
C ILE A 36 6.37 5.50 -5.10
N ILE A 37 6.37 6.30 -6.17
CA ILE A 37 5.65 7.57 -6.25
C ILE A 37 4.30 7.29 -6.93
N THR A 38 3.22 7.41 -6.17
CA THR A 38 1.83 7.20 -6.62
C THR A 38 1.16 8.51 -7.01
N GLY A 39 1.62 9.64 -6.44
CA GLY A 39 0.91 10.91 -6.45
C GLY A 39 -0.24 10.95 -5.43
N ILE A 40 -0.75 12.14 -5.13
CA ILE A 40 -1.80 12.39 -4.12
C ILE A 40 -3.23 12.28 -4.70
N GLY A 41 -3.40 11.55 -5.79
CA GLY A 41 -4.64 11.54 -6.58
C GLY A 41 -5.81 10.83 -5.88
N THR A 42 -6.64 10.14 -6.66
CA THR A 42 -7.87 9.47 -6.21
C THR A 42 -7.69 8.34 -5.16
N GLY A 43 -6.47 7.97 -4.78
CA GLY A 43 -6.21 6.82 -3.90
C GLY A 43 -6.04 5.49 -4.62
N VAL A 44 -6.38 5.38 -5.91
CA VAL A 44 -6.34 4.10 -6.64
C VAL A 44 -4.95 3.46 -6.63
N LEU A 45 -3.89 4.24 -6.89
CA LEU A 45 -2.53 3.71 -6.93
C LEU A 45 -1.96 3.46 -5.52
N GLN A 46 -2.33 4.29 -4.53
CA GLN A 46 -2.05 4.06 -3.12
C GLN A 46 -2.61 2.70 -2.67
N ASN A 47 -3.92 2.50 -2.86
CA ASN A 47 -4.60 1.25 -2.56
C ASN A 47 -3.99 0.06 -3.31
N THR A 48 -3.51 0.28 -4.54
CA THR A 48 -2.84 -0.78 -5.31
C THR A 48 -1.54 -1.22 -4.64
N VAL A 49 -0.71 -0.28 -4.18
CA VAL A 49 0.54 -0.56 -3.47
C VAL A 49 0.25 -1.26 -2.15
N GLU A 50 -0.66 -0.71 -1.35
CA GLU A 50 -1.03 -1.23 -0.03
C GLU A 50 -1.61 -2.65 -0.14
N ASN A 51 -2.60 -2.86 -1.01
CA ASN A 51 -3.17 -4.19 -1.23
C ASN A 51 -2.13 -5.21 -1.69
N TYR A 52 -1.17 -4.80 -2.53
CA TYR A 52 -0.10 -5.69 -2.94
C TYR A 52 0.77 -6.10 -1.74
N ILE A 53 1.17 -5.14 -0.89
CA ILE A 53 1.96 -5.41 0.31
C ILE A 53 1.19 -6.28 1.30
N THR A 54 -0.07 -5.94 1.58
CA THR A 54 -0.95 -6.73 2.47
C THR A 54 -1.11 -8.15 1.98
N ASN A 55 -1.35 -8.36 0.68
CA ASN A 55 -1.48 -9.68 0.10
C ASN A 55 -0.16 -10.45 0.09
N HIS A 56 0.98 -9.78 -0.15
CA HIS A 56 2.29 -10.40 -0.02
C HIS A 56 2.53 -10.87 1.42
N ASN A 57 2.31 -10.00 2.41
CA ASN A 57 2.53 -10.30 3.82
C ASN A 57 1.64 -11.43 4.35
N LYS A 58 0.44 -11.64 3.78
CA LYS A 58 -0.41 -12.79 4.12
C LYS A 58 0.15 -14.13 3.64
N ASN A 59 0.95 -14.15 2.57
CA ASN A 59 1.33 -15.36 1.85
C ASN A 59 2.86 -15.61 1.79
N SER A 60 3.67 -14.74 2.38
CA SER A 60 5.13 -14.78 2.31
C SER A 60 5.74 -14.81 3.72
N ASP A 61 6.83 -15.54 3.90
CA ASP A 61 7.60 -15.55 5.15
C ASP A 61 8.36 -14.23 5.34
N VAL A 62 8.83 -13.63 4.25
CA VAL A 62 9.47 -12.30 4.27
C VAL A 62 8.37 -11.25 4.30
N LYS A 63 8.36 -10.41 5.34
CA LYS A 63 7.40 -9.32 5.47
C LYS A 63 7.96 -8.02 4.89
N LEU A 64 7.06 -7.21 4.37
CA LEU A 64 7.34 -5.88 3.86
C LEU A 64 6.67 -4.85 4.75
N GLY A 65 7.41 -3.82 5.14
CA GLY A 65 6.91 -2.63 5.81
C GLY A 65 6.91 -1.45 4.86
N TYR A 66 6.10 -0.44 5.13
CA TYR A 66 6.18 0.81 4.43
C TYR A 66 5.93 2.02 5.33
N SER A 67 6.46 3.16 4.92
CA SER A 67 6.06 4.47 5.41
C SER A 67 5.67 5.36 4.24
N THR A 68 4.85 6.37 4.50
CA THR A 68 4.42 7.31 3.46
C THR A 68 5.09 8.68 3.62
N GLN A 69 5.30 9.35 2.50
CA GLN A 69 5.78 10.72 2.42
C GLN A 69 4.91 11.51 1.45
N ASN A 70 5.07 12.84 1.45
CA ASN A 70 4.35 13.74 0.54
C ASN A 70 2.82 13.54 0.60
N LYS A 71 2.26 13.52 1.84
CA LYS A 71 0.83 13.34 2.09
C LYS A 71 0.26 12.05 1.45
N GLY A 72 0.97 10.93 1.57
CA GLY A 72 0.57 9.65 0.97
C GLY A 72 0.88 9.50 -0.53
N GLY A 73 1.53 10.48 -1.16
CA GLY A 73 1.90 10.41 -2.59
C GLY A 73 3.18 9.63 -2.87
N THR A 74 3.86 9.13 -1.85
CA THR A 74 5.10 8.37 -1.99
C THR A 74 5.22 7.32 -0.89
N TYR A 75 5.53 6.09 -1.27
CA TYR A 75 5.76 4.96 -0.37
C TYR A 75 7.25 4.64 -0.33
N ILE A 76 7.79 4.47 0.88
CA ILE A 76 9.12 3.92 1.12
C ILE A 76 8.90 2.52 1.69
N ILE A 77 9.38 1.50 0.98
CA ILE A 77 9.13 0.10 1.30
C ILE A 77 10.44 -0.58 1.66
N THR A 78 10.42 -1.32 2.77
CA THR A 78 11.56 -2.07 3.32
C THR A 78 11.15 -3.50 3.65
N LYS A 79 12.13 -4.39 3.80
CA LYS A 79 11.89 -5.70 4.41
C LYS A 79 11.91 -5.57 5.92
N ILE A 80 10.97 -6.23 6.59
CA ILE A 80 10.96 -6.34 8.05
C ILE A 80 11.72 -7.61 8.43
N TYR A 81 12.74 -7.46 9.25
CA TYR A 81 13.46 -8.57 9.87
C TYR A 81 12.97 -8.70 11.32
N ASP A 82 12.98 -9.91 11.89
CA ASP A 82 12.42 -10.20 13.23
C ASP A 82 13.02 -9.36 14.37
N ASP A 83 14.14 -8.68 14.17
CA ASP A 83 14.75 -7.77 15.15
C ASP A 83 14.17 -6.33 15.12
N ASP A 84 13.24 -6.00 14.21
CA ASP A 84 12.78 -4.63 13.90
C ASP A 84 11.30 -4.36 14.26
N TYR A 85 10.72 -5.15 15.16
CA TYR A 85 9.26 -5.23 15.42
C TYR A 85 8.59 -4.00 16.03
N ASP A 86 9.31 -2.92 16.34
CA ASP A 86 8.77 -1.82 17.18
C ASP A 86 8.22 -0.60 16.43
N LEU A 87 8.19 -0.54 15.08
CA LEU A 87 8.02 0.78 14.41
C LEU A 87 7.03 0.93 13.24
N TYR A 88 6.24 -0.07 12.85
CA TYR A 88 5.51 0.01 11.56
C TYR A 88 4.01 -0.33 11.58
N TYR A 89 3.32 -0.16 12.70
CA TYR A 89 1.85 -0.20 12.74
C TYR A 89 1.27 0.97 13.54
N GLU A 90 1.32 2.17 12.96
CA GLU A 90 0.35 3.22 13.23
C GLU A 90 -0.38 3.54 11.91
N ASP A 91 -1.22 2.62 11.47
CA ASP A 91 -2.44 3.00 10.78
C ASP A 91 -3.54 2.32 11.57
N GLU A 92 -4.34 3.13 12.27
CA GLU A 92 -5.64 2.71 12.78
C GLU A 92 -6.36 2.05 11.60
N PHE A 93 -6.56 0.74 11.68
CA PHE A 93 -7.56 0.08 10.86
C PHE A 93 -8.88 0.75 11.23
N GLU A 94 -9.31 1.77 10.49
CA GLU A 94 -10.73 2.11 10.43
C GLU A 94 -11.41 0.83 9.95
N GLU A 95 -12.06 0.13 10.89
CA GLU A 95 -12.86 -1.05 10.60
C GLU A 95 -13.74 -0.70 9.40
N THR A 96 -13.59 -1.46 8.30
CA THR A 96 -14.52 -1.34 7.18
C THR A 96 -15.93 -1.48 7.74
N PRO A 97 -16.81 -0.48 7.56
CA PRO A 97 -18.13 -0.53 8.14
C PRO A 97 -18.85 -1.76 7.60
N SER A 98 -19.48 -2.49 8.52
CA SER A 98 -20.30 -3.64 8.20
C SER A 98 -21.47 -3.22 7.29
N GLN A 99 -22.01 -4.19 6.55
CA GLN A 99 -23.20 -3.95 5.72
C GLN A 99 -24.37 -3.40 6.57
N GLU A 100 -24.45 -3.80 7.84
CA GLU A 100 -25.48 -3.33 8.78
C GLU A 100 -25.33 -1.83 9.09
N GLU A 101 -24.11 -1.34 9.31
CA GLU A 101 -23.84 0.09 9.53
C GLU A 101 -24.11 0.93 8.29
N ILE A 102 -23.79 0.38 7.11
CA ILE A 102 -24.11 1.01 5.82
C ILE A 102 -25.63 1.14 5.68
N ASP A 103 -26.37 0.05 5.92
CA ASP A 103 -27.82 0.02 5.82
C ASP A 103 -28.48 0.99 6.80
N ASP A 104 -27.96 1.11 8.02
CA ASP A 104 -28.43 2.07 9.03
C ASP A 104 -28.27 3.53 8.61
N ILE A 105 -27.19 3.88 7.91
CA ILE A 105 -27.00 5.21 7.35
C ILE A 105 -28.04 5.49 6.25
N PHE A 106 -28.24 4.53 5.34
CA PHE A 106 -29.19 4.70 4.24
C PHE A 106 -30.66 4.70 4.72
N ASN A 107 -30.98 3.99 5.79
CA ASN A 107 -32.31 3.96 6.39
C ASN A 107 -32.63 5.22 7.21
N LYS A 108 -31.62 5.99 7.65
CA LYS A 108 -31.80 7.28 8.34
C LYS A 108 -32.25 8.42 7.41
N PHE A 109 -32.11 8.27 6.09
CA PHE A 109 -32.66 9.21 5.12
C PHE A 109 -33.93 8.63 4.51
N PRO A 110 -35.12 9.20 4.79
CA PRO A 110 -36.34 8.74 4.12
C PRO A 110 -36.19 8.96 2.62
N LYS A 111 -36.43 7.90 1.85
CA LYS A 111 -36.45 7.95 0.38
C LYS A 111 -37.42 9.07 -0.05
N LEU A 112 -36.91 10.06 -0.79
CA LEU A 112 -37.71 11.06 -1.48
C LEU A 112 -38.66 10.41 -2.50
#